data_AF-A8ILV9-F1
#
_entry.id   AF-A8ILV9-F1
#
_cell.length_a   1.000
_cell.length_b   1.000
_cell.length_c   1.000
_cell.angle_alpha   90.00
_cell.angle_beta   90.00
_cell.angle_gamma   90.00
#
_symmetry.space_group_name_H-M   'P 1'
#
loop_
_entity.id
_entity.type
_entity.pdbx_description
1 polymer ?
#
loop_
_entity_poly.entity_id
_entity_poly.type
_entity_poly.pdbx_seq_one_letter_code
_entity_poly.pdbx_strand_id
1 'polypeptide(L)'
;MFLFRSCLGRRIPSMELHRDSSPSSAPDFAALPDDRWSAARERLDAARRHSAEALDKARRSRGEPAGEEPRTSRGARIMGRLAEERDRPMPTPRAAAQDAAAGEGGTQVDETARRGRGALSNAAGRFEPAARVLFDDGWQSLDDLPPFRTQVTEERARTVITRNQSPDIGFDRSINAYRGCEHGCIYCFARPTHAYQGLSAGLDFETKLFVKPDAPELLARELAQPRYQPRTIAMGTNTDPYQPIERQHEITRRILQVLSDFGHPVAIVTKSALVARDIDILAPMAEKGLAKVAISVTTLDPHLARLMEPRAAAPHRRLATIQRLSEAGIPTAVLSAPLIPALNDSEIERILDAAKFAGATEAGYVTLRLPLEIADLFKEWLVTHFPDKARHVMALVREMHGGKDYDSTFGKRGRGDGPYAWTLGRRFEIAAKRLGLNARSHKLSTAHFRRPVQAGQQLSLFD
;
A
#
# COMPACT_ATOMS: atom_id res chain seq x y z
N MET A 1 42.85 42.37 26.09
CA MET A 1 43.29 43.20 24.94
C MET A 1 42.26 43.00 23.84
N PHE A 2 41.16 43.76 23.89
CA PHE A 2 40.91 44.99 23.11
C PHE A 2 40.76 44.69 21.60
N LEU A 3 39.71 45.09 20.86
CA LEU A 3 38.38 45.68 21.09
C LEU A 3 37.76 45.79 19.66
N PHE A 4 36.48 45.46 19.39
CA PHE A 4 35.35 46.39 19.15
C PHE A 4 34.15 45.52 18.67
N ARG A 5 32.94 45.44 19.29
CA ARG A 5 31.82 46.41 19.44
C ARG A 5 31.47 47.14 18.12
N SER A 6 30.26 47.39 17.68
CA SER A 6 28.86 47.03 18.00
C SER A 6 28.00 47.90 17.06
N CYS A 7 26.88 47.40 16.55
CA CYS A 7 25.73 48.26 16.21
C CYS A 7 24.44 47.46 16.39
N LEU A 8 23.73 47.80 17.47
CA LEU A 8 22.33 47.47 17.72
C LEU A 8 21.44 48.43 16.94
N GLY A 9 20.25 47.97 16.56
CA GLY A 9 19.07 48.82 16.58
C GLY A 9 18.11 48.61 15.42
N ARG A 10 17.04 47.81 15.65
CA ARG A 10 15.67 48.27 15.41
C ARG A 10 14.67 47.39 16.15
N ARG A 11 13.70 48.10 16.72
CA ARG A 11 12.72 47.67 17.72
C ARG A 11 11.61 46.83 17.08
N ILE A 12 11.19 45.83 17.84
CA ILE A 12 9.96 45.06 17.69
C ILE A 12 8.80 45.94 18.20
N PRO A 13 7.70 46.13 17.45
CA PRO A 13 6.44 46.55 18.05
C PRO A 13 5.67 45.32 18.52
N SER A 14 5.38 45.32 19.82
CA SER A 14 4.32 44.56 20.47
C SER A 14 2.96 44.89 19.85
N MET A 15 2.17 43.88 19.50
CA MET A 15 0.72 44.04 19.30
C MET A 15 -0.02 42.92 20.03
N GLU A 16 -1.08 43.36 20.69
CA GLU A 16 -1.82 42.72 21.76
C GLU A 16 -2.64 41.51 21.31
N LEU A 17 -2.77 40.57 22.24
CA LEU A 17 -3.72 39.48 22.22
C LEU A 17 -5.15 40.01 22.30
N HIS A 18 -5.89 39.97 21.19
CA HIS A 18 -7.34 39.88 21.24
C HIS A 18 -7.78 38.47 20.83
N ARG A 19 -8.38 37.78 21.82
CA ARG A 19 -9.23 36.61 21.60
C ARG A 19 -10.48 37.09 20.88
N ASP A 20 -10.76 36.51 19.72
CA ASP A 20 -12.13 36.32 19.27
C ASP A 20 -12.26 35.05 18.42
N SER A 21 -13.39 34.40 18.65
CA SER A 21 -13.73 33.02 18.34
C SER A 21 -14.65 32.93 17.12
N SER A 22 -14.28 32.13 16.11
CA SER A 22 -15.17 31.26 15.31
C SER A 22 -14.43 30.60 14.12
N PRO A 23 -14.86 29.42 13.63
CA PRO A 23 -14.05 28.56 12.76
C PRO A 23 -14.47 28.68 11.29
N SER A 24 -13.61 29.17 10.40
CA SER A 24 -13.79 28.93 8.95
C SER A 24 -12.50 29.11 8.15
N SER A 25 -12.39 28.33 7.07
CA SER A 25 -11.36 28.27 6.03
C SER A 25 -10.12 27.37 6.31
N ALA A 26 -10.27 26.08 5.95
CA ALA A 26 -9.14 25.26 5.55
C ALA A 26 -8.63 25.75 4.18
N PRO A 27 -7.32 25.81 3.92
CA PRO A 27 -6.79 26.24 2.63
C PRO A 27 -7.15 25.24 1.52
N ASP A 28 -7.58 25.78 0.39
CA ASP A 28 -8.00 25.07 -0.82
C ASP A 28 -6.81 24.35 -1.48
N PHE A 29 -6.94 23.04 -1.71
CA PHE A 29 -5.86 22.12 -2.11
C PHE A 29 -5.68 22.01 -3.64
N ALA A 30 -6.04 23.05 -4.39
CA ALA A 30 -6.08 23.02 -5.85
C ALA A 30 -5.30 24.19 -6.48
N ALA A 31 -3.98 24.25 -6.30
CA ALA A 31 -3.09 25.02 -7.17
C ALA A 31 -1.63 24.63 -6.95
N LEU A 32 -1.14 23.64 -7.69
CA LEU A 32 0.28 23.51 -8.00
C LEU A 32 0.43 23.80 -9.51
N PRO A 33 1.45 24.56 -9.97
CA PRO A 33 1.50 25.00 -11.36
C PRO A 33 1.65 23.84 -12.36
N ASP A 34 0.84 23.87 -13.43
CA ASP A 34 0.78 22.88 -14.53
C ASP A 34 2.03 22.82 -15.43
N ASP A 35 2.95 23.77 -15.27
CA ASP A 35 4.06 24.00 -16.20
C ASP A 35 5.09 22.86 -16.21
N ARG A 36 5.34 22.21 -15.07
CA ARG A 36 6.34 21.12 -14.95
C ARG A 36 5.87 19.77 -15.50
N TRP A 37 4.57 19.54 -15.63
CA TRP A 37 4.02 18.29 -16.20
C TRP A 37 3.99 18.29 -17.73
N SER A 38 3.96 19.48 -18.35
CA SER A 38 3.98 19.64 -19.81
C SER A 38 5.26 19.08 -20.44
N ALA A 39 6.43 19.45 -19.89
CA ALA A 39 7.74 19.00 -20.36
C ALA A 39 7.96 17.48 -20.17
N ALA A 40 7.34 16.87 -19.16
CA ALA A 40 7.39 15.43 -18.95
C ALA A 40 6.53 14.68 -20.00
N ARG A 41 5.36 15.23 -20.37
CA ARG A 41 4.51 14.68 -21.44
C ARG A 41 5.19 14.77 -22.80
N GLU A 42 5.84 15.89 -23.12
CA GLU A 42 6.59 16.04 -24.37
C GLU A 42 7.75 15.04 -24.51
N ARG A 43 8.50 14.80 -23.42
CA ARG A 43 9.58 13.80 -23.40
C ARG A 43 9.06 12.37 -23.58
N LEU A 44 7.90 12.05 -22.99
CA LEU A 44 7.21 10.76 -23.17
C LEU A 44 6.73 10.57 -24.61
N ASP A 45 6.18 11.60 -25.23
CA ASP A 45 5.69 11.53 -26.62
C ASP A 45 6.85 11.48 -27.63
N ALA A 46 7.99 12.14 -27.35
CA ALA A 46 9.21 11.98 -28.15
C ALA A 46 9.77 10.55 -28.09
N ALA A 47 9.77 9.92 -26.91
CA ALA A 47 10.20 8.52 -26.75
C ALA A 47 9.27 7.52 -27.47
N ARG A 48 7.97 7.81 -27.55
CA ARG A 48 6.99 7.01 -28.30
C ARG A 48 7.27 7.02 -29.81
N ARG A 49 7.58 8.19 -30.38
CA ARG A 49 7.90 8.32 -31.81
C ARG A 49 9.17 7.55 -32.17
N HIS A 50 10.20 7.64 -31.34
CA HIS A 50 11.47 6.95 -31.57
C HIS A 50 11.34 5.42 -31.50
N SER A 51 10.54 4.88 -30.58
CA SER A 51 10.26 3.44 -30.50
C SER A 51 9.42 2.93 -31.67
N ALA A 52 8.47 3.72 -32.18
CA ALA A 52 7.66 3.34 -33.34
C ALA A 52 8.50 3.30 -34.63
N GLU A 53 9.40 4.27 -34.81
CA GLU A 53 10.34 4.31 -35.95
C GLU A 53 11.36 3.16 -35.90
N ALA A 54 11.84 2.79 -34.71
CA ALA A 54 12.74 1.65 -34.52
C ALA A 54 12.07 0.30 -34.86
N LEU A 55 10.78 0.15 -34.52
CA LEU A 55 9.99 -1.06 -34.84
C LEU A 55 9.66 -1.16 -36.33
N ASP A 56 9.36 -0.05 -37.00
CA ASP A 56 9.10 -0.05 -38.45
C ASP A 56 10.38 -0.35 -39.25
N LYS A 57 11.52 0.19 -38.80
CA LYS A 57 12.84 -0.09 -39.38
C LYS A 57 13.24 -1.58 -39.21
N ALA A 58 12.91 -2.18 -38.07
CA ALA A 58 13.15 -3.59 -37.80
C ALA A 58 12.23 -4.54 -38.60
N ARG A 59 11.02 -4.09 -38.97
CA ARG A 59 10.12 -4.85 -39.86
C ARG A 59 10.61 -4.83 -41.30
N ARG A 60 11.08 -3.68 -41.79
CA ARG A 60 11.62 -3.54 -43.15
C ARG A 60 12.93 -4.29 -43.37
N SER A 61 13.72 -4.54 -42.32
CA SER A 61 15.00 -5.25 -42.41
C SER A 61 14.88 -6.79 -42.41
N ARG A 62 13.70 -7.36 -42.15
CA ARG A 62 13.49 -8.81 -42.03
C ARG A 62 12.70 -9.37 -43.22
N GLY A 63 13.07 -9.06 -44.46
CA GLY A 63 12.35 -9.54 -45.65
C GLY A 63 11.99 -11.02 -45.57
N GLU A 64 10.71 -11.33 -45.33
CA GLU A 64 10.18 -12.69 -45.23
C GLU A 64 9.23 -12.93 -46.42
N PRO A 65 9.44 -14.00 -47.22
CA PRO A 65 8.55 -14.37 -48.30
C PRO A 65 7.37 -15.21 -47.81
N ALA A 66 6.29 -15.20 -48.60
CA ALA A 66 5.06 -15.92 -48.34
C ALA A 66 5.16 -17.42 -48.72
N GLY A 67 4.73 -18.29 -47.80
CA GLY A 67 4.14 -19.60 -48.10
C GLY A 67 5.08 -20.81 -48.03
N GLU A 68 4.98 -21.60 -46.95
CA GLU A 68 4.94 -23.07 -46.99
C GLU A 68 4.56 -23.65 -45.61
N GLU A 69 3.55 -24.53 -45.56
CA GLU A 69 3.14 -25.26 -44.35
C GLU A 69 3.97 -26.53 -44.14
N PRO A 70 4.50 -26.81 -42.94
CA PRO A 70 4.93 -28.15 -42.56
C PRO A 70 3.85 -28.88 -41.75
N ARG A 71 3.51 -30.07 -42.24
CA ARG A 71 2.62 -31.05 -41.61
C ARG A 71 3.18 -31.58 -40.28
N THR A 72 2.21 -31.82 -39.39
CA THR A 72 2.25 -32.68 -38.19
C THR A 72 3.37 -32.39 -37.17
N SER A 73 3.10 -31.46 -36.26
CA SER A 73 3.78 -31.42 -34.98
C SER A 73 2.78 -31.12 -33.86
N ARG A 74 3.13 -31.49 -32.63
CA ARG A 74 2.43 -31.24 -31.38
C ARG A 74 1.90 -29.79 -31.24
N GLY A 75 2.50 -28.83 -31.96
CA GLY A 75 2.04 -27.45 -32.08
C GLY A 75 0.66 -27.27 -32.72
N ALA A 76 0.30 -28.08 -33.73
CA ALA A 76 -1.03 -28.00 -34.36
C ALA A 76 -2.16 -28.44 -33.43
N ARG A 77 -1.91 -29.42 -32.54
CA ARG A 77 -2.86 -29.82 -31.49
C ARG A 77 -2.99 -28.78 -30.38
N ILE A 78 -1.90 -28.08 -30.06
CA ILE A 78 -1.91 -27.00 -29.06
C ILE A 78 -2.66 -25.78 -29.63
N MET A 79 -2.39 -25.41 -30.88
CA MET A 79 -3.11 -24.31 -31.55
C MET A 79 -4.58 -24.64 -31.81
N GLY A 80 -4.91 -25.90 -32.11
CA GLY A 80 -6.30 -26.37 -32.21
C GLY A 80 -7.06 -26.27 -30.89
N ARG A 81 -6.44 -26.68 -29.77
CA ARG A 81 -7.03 -26.50 -28.43
C ARG A 81 -7.20 -25.03 -28.04
N LEU A 82 -6.22 -24.19 -28.36
CA LEU A 82 -6.29 -22.75 -28.10
C LEU A 82 -7.36 -22.05 -28.95
N ALA A 83 -7.61 -22.53 -30.17
CA ALA A 83 -8.71 -22.07 -31.02
C ALA A 83 -10.08 -22.52 -30.50
N GLU A 84 -10.23 -23.78 -30.08
CA GLU A 84 -11.46 -24.29 -29.44
C GLU A 84 -11.76 -23.60 -28.10
N GLU A 85 -10.74 -23.24 -27.30
CA GLU A 85 -10.93 -22.46 -26.08
C GLU A 85 -11.29 -20.99 -26.34
N ARG A 86 -10.87 -20.43 -27.49
CA ARG A 86 -11.18 -19.06 -27.91
C ARG A 86 -12.61 -18.93 -28.45
N ASP A 87 -13.10 -19.95 -29.14
CA ASP A 87 -14.43 -19.97 -29.76
C ASP A 87 -15.52 -20.50 -28.82
N ARG A 88 -15.18 -20.84 -27.56
CA ARG A 88 -16.16 -21.19 -26.54
C ARG A 88 -17.01 -19.95 -26.21
N PRO A 89 -18.35 -20.02 -26.31
CA PRO A 89 -19.20 -18.87 -26.04
C PRO A 89 -18.97 -18.36 -24.61
N MET A 90 -18.65 -17.07 -24.49
CA MET A 90 -18.48 -16.41 -23.20
C MET A 90 -19.83 -16.45 -22.45
N PRO A 91 -19.87 -16.90 -21.19
CA PRO A 91 -21.03 -16.62 -20.35
C PRO A 91 -21.21 -15.10 -20.30
N THR A 92 -22.46 -14.64 -20.42
CA THR A 92 -22.77 -13.23 -20.24
C THR A 92 -22.24 -12.75 -18.89
N PRO A 93 -21.87 -11.47 -18.71
CA PRO A 93 -21.32 -10.96 -17.44
C PRO A 93 -22.19 -11.34 -16.23
N ARG A 94 -23.51 -11.43 -16.46
CA ARG A 94 -24.51 -11.88 -15.49
C ARG A 94 -24.44 -13.38 -15.18
N ALA A 95 -24.22 -14.25 -16.17
CA ALA A 95 -24.07 -15.69 -15.96
C ALA A 95 -22.72 -16.04 -15.32
N ALA A 96 -21.62 -15.35 -15.69
CA ALA A 96 -20.32 -15.53 -15.05
C ALA A 96 -20.32 -15.05 -13.58
N ALA A 97 -21.04 -13.96 -13.29
CA ALA A 97 -21.28 -13.49 -11.93
C ALA A 97 -22.18 -14.45 -11.14
N GLN A 98 -23.17 -15.09 -11.78
CA GLN A 98 -24.05 -16.08 -11.15
C GLN A 98 -23.34 -17.41 -10.86
N ASP A 99 -22.48 -17.90 -11.76
CA ASP A 99 -21.67 -19.11 -11.52
C ASP A 99 -20.57 -18.86 -10.48
N ALA A 100 -20.01 -17.64 -10.41
CA ALA A 100 -19.14 -17.22 -9.31
C ALA A 100 -19.91 -17.07 -7.98
N ALA A 101 -21.18 -16.65 -8.03
CA ALA A 101 -22.08 -16.60 -6.88
C ALA A 101 -22.60 -17.99 -6.44
N ALA A 102 -22.52 -19.00 -7.32
CA ALA A 102 -22.88 -20.38 -7.01
C ALA A 102 -21.77 -21.13 -6.23
N GLY A 103 -20.58 -20.53 -6.07
CA GLY A 103 -19.58 -20.95 -5.11
C GLY A 103 -20.00 -20.54 -3.70
N GLU A 104 -20.43 -21.53 -2.92
CA GLU A 104 -20.85 -21.45 -1.51
C GLU A 104 -20.23 -20.27 -0.72
N GLY A 105 -21.06 -19.27 -0.37
CA GLY A 105 -20.87 -18.52 0.88
C GLY A 105 -20.63 -17.01 0.82
N GLY A 106 -20.72 -16.33 -0.33
CA GLY A 106 -20.58 -14.87 -0.42
C GLY A 106 -21.85 -14.15 -0.85
N THR A 107 -22.55 -13.47 0.07
CA THR A 107 -23.62 -12.53 -0.29
C THR A 107 -22.99 -11.35 -1.04
N GLN A 108 -23.10 -11.32 -2.37
CA GLN A 108 -22.74 -10.12 -3.12
C GLN A 108 -23.52 -8.93 -2.59
N VAL A 109 -22.84 -7.81 -2.44
CA VAL A 109 -23.44 -6.60 -1.90
C VAL A 109 -23.68 -5.61 -3.03
N ASP A 110 -24.87 -5.00 -3.01
CA ASP A 110 -25.26 -4.00 -3.99
C ASP A 110 -24.21 -2.87 -4.12
N GLU A 111 -24.00 -2.41 -5.36
CA GLU A 111 -22.97 -1.43 -5.68
C GLU A 111 -23.19 -0.09 -4.96
N THR A 112 -24.44 0.35 -4.81
CA THR A 112 -24.76 1.61 -4.14
C THR A 112 -24.44 1.53 -2.66
N ALA A 113 -24.77 0.40 -2.02
CA ALA A 113 -24.52 0.16 -0.62
C ALA A 113 -23.01 0.12 -0.30
N ARG A 114 -22.19 -0.47 -1.20
CA ARG A 114 -20.74 -0.61 -1.04
C ARG A 114 -19.93 0.51 -1.72
N ARG A 115 -20.52 1.67 -2.02
CA ARG A 115 -19.79 2.78 -2.65
C ARG A 115 -18.55 3.17 -1.83
N GLY A 116 -17.38 3.20 -2.50
CA GLY A 116 -16.10 3.50 -1.85
C GLY A 116 -15.55 2.36 -0.99
N ARG A 117 -15.94 1.12 -1.33
CA ARG A 117 -15.46 -0.13 -0.73
C ARG A 117 -14.79 -1.00 -1.80
N GLY A 118 -13.80 -1.79 -1.40
CA GLY A 118 -13.01 -2.61 -2.32
C GLY A 118 -13.51 -4.04 -2.46
N ALA A 119 -14.01 -4.63 -1.38
CA ALA A 119 -14.65 -5.94 -1.43
C ALA A 119 -16.04 -5.86 -2.06
N LEU A 120 -16.39 -6.86 -2.86
CA LEU A 120 -17.68 -6.97 -3.54
C LEU A 120 -18.70 -7.79 -2.73
N SER A 121 -18.20 -8.69 -1.86
CA SER A 121 -18.99 -9.59 -1.03
C SER A 121 -18.63 -9.45 0.46
N ASN A 122 -19.49 -10.00 1.32
CA ASN A 122 -19.27 -10.06 2.78
C ASN A 122 -19.49 -11.48 3.33
N ALA A 123 -18.81 -12.47 2.74
CA ALA A 123 -18.87 -13.88 3.13
C ALA A 123 -18.57 -14.07 4.63
N ALA A 124 -19.20 -15.05 5.28
CA ALA A 124 -18.97 -15.33 6.69
C ALA A 124 -17.49 -15.67 6.97
N GLY A 125 -17.01 -15.33 8.16
CA GLY A 125 -15.64 -15.62 8.57
C GLY A 125 -15.38 -17.13 8.62
N ARG A 126 -14.17 -17.56 8.26
CA ARG A 126 -13.77 -18.99 8.22
C ARG A 126 -14.03 -19.80 9.49
N PHE A 127 -14.10 -19.15 10.65
CA PHE A 127 -14.34 -19.81 11.94
C PHE A 127 -15.79 -19.73 12.41
N GLU A 128 -16.68 -19.13 11.61
CA GLU A 128 -18.09 -19.00 11.94
C GLU A 128 -18.83 -20.32 11.67
N PRO A 129 -19.65 -20.82 12.61
CA PRO A 129 -20.38 -22.08 12.45
C PRO A 129 -21.57 -21.97 11.50
N ALA A 130 -22.00 -20.75 11.19
CA ALA A 130 -23.14 -20.46 10.32
C ALA A 130 -22.84 -19.25 9.44
N ALA A 131 -23.26 -19.32 8.18
CA ALA A 131 -23.27 -18.17 7.28
C ALA A 131 -24.63 -17.44 7.35
N ARG A 132 -24.61 -16.13 7.13
CA ARG A 132 -25.82 -15.32 6.97
C ARG A 132 -25.88 -14.83 5.53
N VAL A 133 -27.01 -15.10 4.86
CA VAL A 133 -27.26 -14.66 3.50
C VAL A 133 -28.38 -13.63 3.54
N LEU A 134 -28.16 -12.48 2.89
CA LEU A 134 -29.23 -11.53 2.65
C LEU A 134 -30.02 -12.03 1.44
N PHE A 135 -31.33 -12.13 1.59
CA PHE A 135 -32.26 -12.42 0.52
C PHE A 135 -33.45 -11.48 0.64
N ASP A 136 -34.06 -11.14 -0.50
CA ASP A 136 -35.29 -10.37 -0.53
C ASP A 136 -36.46 -11.28 -0.12
N ASP A 137 -37.09 -10.97 1.00
CA ASP A 137 -38.23 -11.69 1.54
C ASP A 137 -39.58 -11.13 1.05
N GLY A 138 -39.55 -10.10 0.19
CA GLY A 138 -40.71 -9.41 -0.38
C GLY A 138 -41.27 -8.29 0.51
N TRP A 139 -40.72 -8.06 1.71
CA TRP A 139 -41.16 -7.00 2.63
C TRP A 139 -40.28 -5.76 2.57
N GLN A 140 -39.00 -5.92 2.24
CA GLN A 140 -38.03 -4.83 2.07
C GLN A 140 -37.12 -5.14 0.88
N SER A 141 -36.93 -4.17 -0.02
CA SER A 141 -35.99 -4.32 -1.13
C SER A 141 -34.55 -4.28 -0.61
N LEU A 142 -33.71 -5.18 -1.11
CA LEU A 142 -32.26 -5.13 -0.89
C LEU A 142 -31.62 -3.86 -1.47
N ASP A 143 -32.28 -3.22 -2.44
CA ASP A 143 -31.83 -1.97 -3.07
C ASP A 143 -32.01 -0.75 -2.15
N ASP A 144 -32.86 -0.85 -1.12
CA ASP A 144 -33.14 0.25 -0.17
C ASP A 144 -32.20 0.23 1.06
N LEU A 145 -31.20 -0.64 1.08
CA LEU A 145 -30.26 -0.74 2.19
C LEU A 145 -29.33 0.48 2.29
N PRO A 146 -29.10 1.04 3.50
CA PRO A 146 -28.23 2.19 3.66
C PRO A 146 -26.77 1.84 3.32
N PRO A 147 -25.98 2.80 2.81
CA PRO A 147 -24.57 2.59 2.55
C PRO A 147 -23.78 2.17 3.79
N PHE A 148 -22.82 1.26 3.60
CA PHE A 148 -21.97 0.77 4.68
C PHE A 148 -21.17 1.90 5.32
N ARG A 149 -21.42 2.16 6.60
CA ARG A 149 -20.64 3.12 7.41
C ARG A 149 -19.49 2.41 8.12
N THR A 150 -18.37 3.11 8.27
CA THR A 150 -17.27 2.62 9.12
C THR A 150 -17.71 2.66 10.58
N GLN A 151 -17.60 1.54 11.27
CA GLN A 151 -17.77 1.38 12.71
C GLN A 151 -16.38 1.17 13.31
N VAL A 152 -16.10 1.85 14.41
CA VAL A 152 -14.81 1.77 15.10
C VAL A 152 -15.07 1.33 16.54
N THR A 153 -14.44 0.22 16.93
CA THR A 153 -14.51 -0.33 18.28
C THR A 153 -13.19 -0.10 18.99
N GLU A 154 -13.23 0.46 20.20
CA GLU A 154 -12.04 0.60 21.03
C GLU A 154 -11.61 -0.77 21.60
N GLU A 155 -10.33 -1.11 21.42
CA GLU A 155 -9.71 -2.31 21.94
C GLU A 155 -8.70 -1.95 23.05
N ARG A 156 -8.88 -2.55 24.22
CA ARG A 156 -7.90 -2.44 25.33
C ARG A 156 -6.80 -3.49 25.16
N ALA A 157 -5.70 -3.08 24.53
CA ALA A 157 -4.54 -3.94 24.35
C ALA A 157 -3.74 -4.12 25.65
N ARG A 158 -3.12 -5.29 25.84
CA ARG A 158 -2.15 -5.52 26.93
C ARG A 158 -0.71 -5.17 26.52
N THR A 159 -0.41 -5.37 25.23
CA THR A 159 0.90 -5.09 24.62
C THR A 159 0.68 -4.44 23.25
N VAL A 160 1.66 -3.67 22.79
CA VAL A 160 1.57 -2.94 21.52
C VAL A 160 2.61 -3.42 20.49
N ILE A 161 3.78 -3.86 20.94
CA ILE A 161 4.82 -4.38 20.05
C ILE A 161 4.54 -5.86 19.72
N THR A 162 4.21 -6.11 18.46
CA THR A 162 4.09 -7.47 17.91
C THR A 162 5.43 -7.93 17.37
N ARG A 163 5.82 -9.18 17.63
CA ARG A 163 7.09 -9.77 17.18
C ARG A 163 6.88 -10.85 16.13
N ASN A 164 7.85 -11.02 15.24
CA ASN A 164 7.84 -12.03 14.20
C ASN A 164 9.26 -12.61 13.99
N GLN A 165 9.35 -13.79 13.38
CA GLN A 165 10.60 -14.48 13.07
C GLN A 165 10.76 -14.75 11.57
N SER A 166 10.11 -13.94 10.73
CA SER A 166 10.07 -14.22 9.31
C SER A 166 11.40 -13.83 8.64
N PRO A 167 12.01 -14.73 7.84
CA PRO A 167 13.26 -14.44 7.14
C PRO A 167 13.08 -13.49 5.95
N ASP A 168 11.84 -13.20 5.54
CA ASP A 168 11.55 -12.39 4.33
C ASP A 168 11.56 -10.89 4.60
N ILE A 169 11.56 -10.47 5.85
CA ILE A 169 11.42 -9.08 6.25
C ILE A 169 12.58 -8.66 7.16
N GLY A 170 13.08 -7.45 6.97
CA GLY A 170 14.26 -6.92 7.68
C GLY A 170 13.99 -6.43 9.10
N PHE A 171 12.86 -6.80 9.71
CA PHE A 171 12.45 -6.35 11.05
C PHE A 171 11.80 -7.48 11.85
N ASP A 172 12.07 -7.52 13.16
CA ASP A 172 11.51 -8.51 14.08
C ASP A 172 10.27 -7.99 14.82
N ARG A 173 10.00 -6.68 14.76
CA ARG A 173 8.95 -6.03 15.55
C ARG A 173 8.16 -4.98 14.78
N SER A 174 6.88 -4.90 15.07
CA SER A 174 5.96 -3.94 14.45
C SER A 174 4.88 -3.45 15.41
N ILE A 175 4.33 -2.29 15.11
CA ILE A 175 3.18 -1.72 15.81
C ILE A 175 2.03 -1.53 14.83
N ASN A 176 0.86 -2.02 15.22
CA ASN A 176 -0.41 -1.78 14.53
C ASN A 176 -1.40 -1.19 15.56
N ALA A 177 -1.61 0.12 15.47
CA ALA A 177 -2.57 0.87 16.30
C ALA A 177 -4.04 0.51 15.97
N TYR A 178 -4.25 -0.04 14.78
CA TYR A 178 -5.55 -0.39 14.26
C TYR A 178 -5.63 -1.86 13.84
N ARG A 179 -6.83 -2.43 13.82
CA ARG A 179 -7.16 -3.67 13.10
C ARG A 179 -8.22 -3.37 12.04
N GLY A 180 -8.03 -3.96 10.85
CA GLY A 180 -8.77 -3.57 9.65
C GLY A 180 -8.20 -2.32 9.01
N CYS A 181 -8.62 -2.02 7.78
CA CYS A 181 -8.12 -0.86 7.07
C CYS A 181 -9.17 -0.21 6.14
N GLU A 182 -9.49 1.05 6.39
CA GLU A 182 -10.45 1.83 5.57
C GLU A 182 -10.00 2.02 4.12
N HIS A 183 -8.72 1.83 3.80
CA HIS A 183 -8.25 1.90 2.42
C HIS A 183 -8.96 0.90 1.51
N GLY A 184 -9.44 -0.23 2.06
CA GLY A 184 -10.23 -1.21 1.33
C GLY A 184 -9.47 -1.86 0.17
N CYS A 185 -8.15 -2.06 0.28
CA CYS A 185 -7.38 -2.64 -0.82
C CYS A 185 -7.84 -4.08 -1.05
N ILE A 186 -8.39 -4.41 -2.23
CA ILE A 186 -8.97 -5.76 -2.47
C ILE A 186 -7.93 -6.89 -2.29
N TYR A 187 -6.70 -6.63 -2.70
CA TYR A 187 -5.57 -7.57 -2.63
C TYR A 187 -4.89 -7.64 -1.25
N CYS A 188 -5.43 -6.98 -0.22
CA CYS A 188 -4.74 -6.84 1.06
C CYS A 188 -4.58 -8.18 1.78
N PHE A 189 -3.35 -8.66 1.94
CA PHE A 189 -3.06 -9.93 2.62
C PHE A 189 -3.48 -9.96 4.10
N ALA A 190 -3.83 -8.81 4.69
CA ALA A 190 -4.26 -8.69 6.08
C ALA A 190 -5.76 -8.96 6.27
N ARG A 191 -6.60 -8.99 5.22
CA ARG A 191 -8.04 -9.24 5.41
C ARG A 191 -8.39 -10.52 6.17
N PRO A 192 -7.67 -11.65 5.99
CA PRO A 192 -7.92 -12.86 6.75
C PRO A 192 -7.79 -12.69 8.28
N THR A 193 -7.17 -11.61 8.77
CA THR A 193 -7.08 -11.40 10.23
C THR A 193 -8.45 -11.18 10.87
N HIS A 194 -9.42 -10.65 10.11
CA HIS A 194 -10.78 -10.41 10.59
C HIS A 194 -11.56 -11.70 10.89
N ALA A 195 -11.22 -12.81 10.24
CA ALA A 195 -11.81 -14.10 10.55
C ALA A 195 -11.58 -14.48 12.03
N TYR A 196 -10.43 -14.14 12.63
CA TYR A 196 -10.17 -14.40 14.04
C TYR A 196 -11.00 -13.52 15.01
N GLN A 197 -11.74 -12.54 14.50
CA GLN A 197 -12.69 -11.73 15.26
C GLN A 197 -14.15 -12.15 15.01
N GLY A 198 -14.36 -13.26 14.28
CA GLY A 198 -15.68 -13.69 13.82
C GLY A 198 -16.29 -12.75 12.78
N LEU A 199 -15.43 -12.04 12.02
CA LEU A 199 -15.83 -11.07 11.01
C LEU A 199 -15.40 -11.53 9.62
N SER A 200 -16.09 -11.02 8.59
CA SER A 200 -15.72 -11.28 7.20
C SER A 200 -14.37 -10.67 6.83
N ALA A 201 -13.61 -11.37 5.97
CA ALA A 201 -12.47 -10.79 5.26
C ALA A 201 -12.89 -9.86 4.10
N GLY A 202 -14.17 -9.86 3.72
CA GLY A 202 -14.76 -8.99 2.71
C GLY A 202 -14.98 -7.57 3.24
N LEU A 203 -16.22 -7.10 3.23
CA LEU A 203 -16.57 -5.74 3.62
C LEU A 203 -16.33 -5.44 5.11
N ASP A 204 -16.48 -6.42 6.01
CA ASP A 204 -16.24 -6.19 7.45
C ASP A 204 -14.79 -5.73 7.72
N PHE A 205 -13.79 -6.18 6.94
CA PHE A 205 -12.39 -5.75 7.11
C PHE A 205 -12.18 -4.23 6.98
N GLU A 206 -12.96 -3.60 6.12
CA GLU A 206 -12.82 -2.18 5.77
C GLU A 206 -13.95 -1.30 6.34
N THR A 207 -14.95 -1.93 6.97
CA THR A 207 -16.10 -1.25 7.60
C THR A 207 -16.16 -1.45 9.11
N LYS A 208 -15.63 -2.54 9.68
CA LYS A 208 -15.59 -2.80 11.13
C LYS A 208 -14.15 -2.79 11.60
N LEU A 209 -13.73 -1.66 12.14
CA LEU A 209 -12.35 -1.41 12.56
C LEU A 209 -12.21 -1.46 14.07
N PHE A 210 -10.99 -1.75 14.51
CA PHE A 210 -10.63 -1.66 15.93
C PHE A 210 -9.49 -0.67 16.11
N VAL A 211 -9.53 0.09 17.19
CA VAL A 211 -8.54 1.11 17.54
C VAL A 211 -7.98 0.86 18.93
N LYS A 212 -6.67 1.08 19.12
CA LYS A 212 -5.99 0.94 20.42
C LYS A 212 -5.60 2.31 20.96
N PRO A 213 -6.50 3.03 21.66
CA PRO A 213 -6.25 4.41 22.10
C PRO A 213 -5.06 4.53 23.06
N ASP A 214 -4.83 3.50 23.88
CA ASP A 214 -3.74 3.42 24.86
C ASP A 214 -2.40 2.93 24.28
N ALA A 215 -2.31 2.75 22.95
CA ALA A 215 -1.09 2.26 22.29
C ALA A 215 0.17 3.11 22.60
N PRO A 216 0.12 4.46 22.65
CA PRO A 216 1.28 5.27 23.01
C PRO A 216 1.73 5.03 24.47
N GLU A 217 0.80 4.95 25.41
CA GLU A 217 1.09 4.72 26.84
C GLU A 217 1.72 3.34 27.05
N LEU A 218 1.16 2.30 26.41
CA LEU A 218 1.68 0.95 26.44
C LEU A 218 3.09 0.88 25.81
N LEU A 219 3.32 1.62 24.73
CA LEU A 219 4.63 1.71 24.09
C LEU A 219 5.66 2.31 25.05
N ALA A 220 5.36 3.47 25.64
CA ALA A 220 6.26 4.12 26.58
C ALA A 220 6.62 3.21 27.76
N ARG A 221 5.63 2.47 28.30
CA ARG A 221 5.83 1.48 29.36
C ARG A 221 6.73 0.32 28.93
N GLU A 222 6.57 -0.20 27.71
CA GLU A 222 7.40 -1.29 27.18
C GLU A 222 8.85 -0.83 26.91
N LEU A 223 9.04 0.36 26.34
CA LEU A 223 10.37 0.93 26.06
C LEU A 223 11.15 1.29 27.32
N ALA A 224 10.46 1.67 28.40
CA ALA A 224 11.08 2.00 29.69
C ALA A 224 11.63 0.77 30.43
N GLN A 225 11.29 -0.46 30.02
CA GLN A 225 11.72 -1.67 30.72
C GLN A 225 13.26 -1.81 30.72
N PRO A 226 13.90 -2.13 31.87
CA PRO A 226 15.35 -2.24 31.98
C PRO A 226 16.02 -3.18 30.97
N ARG A 227 15.28 -4.24 30.56
CA ARG A 227 15.76 -5.27 29.63
C ARG A 227 15.38 -5.00 28.16
N TYR A 228 14.68 -3.91 27.86
CA TYR A 228 14.31 -3.57 26.49
C TYR A 228 15.55 -3.23 25.66
N GLN A 229 15.69 -3.87 24.50
CA GLN A 229 16.74 -3.59 23.52
C GLN A 229 16.13 -2.95 22.27
N PRO A 230 16.61 -1.76 21.85
CA PRO A 230 16.08 -1.07 20.68
C PRO A 230 16.42 -1.80 19.38
N ARG A 231 15.44 -1.92 18.49
CA ARG A 231 15.57 -2.35 17.09
C ARG A 231 14.46 -1.65 16.30
N THR A 232 14.66 -1.42 15.01
CA THR A 232 13.65 -0.76 14.16
C THR A 232 12.25 -1.34 14.35
N ILE A 233 11.31 -0.47 14.72
CA ILE A 233 9.88 -0.81 14.71
C ILE A 233 9.32 -0.52 13.32
N ALA A 234 8.67 -1.51 12.72
CA ALA A 234 7.91 -1.31 11.49
C ALA A 234 6.46 -0.89 11.79
N MET A 235 5.97 0.10 11.06
CA MET A 235 4.55 0.49 11.03
C MET A 235 4.03 0.34 9.59
N GLY A 236 2.76 0.00 9.41
CA GLY A 236 2.24 -0.34 8.07
C GLY A 236 2.40 -1.80 7.68
N THR A 237 2.50 -2.71 8.67
CA THR A 237 2.75 -4.13 8.42
C THR A 237 1.48 -4.94 8.23
N ASN A 238 0.44 -4.68 9.02
CA ASN A 238 -0.86 -5.35 8.89
C ASN A 238 -1.99 -4.36 8.57
N THR A 239 -1.90 -3.16 9.12
CA THR A 239 -2.83 -2.05 8.86
C THR A 239 -2.04 -0.79 8.51
N ASP A 240 -2.65 0.10 7.73
CA ASP A 240 -2.02 1.37 7.40
C ASP A 240 -2.12 2.34 8.60
N PRO A 241 -1.00 2.87 9.12
CA PRO A 241 -1.00 3.75 10.28
C PRO A 241 -1.68 5.10 9.98
N TYR A 242 -1.83 5.46 8.71
CA TYR A 242 -2.37 6.73 8.23
C TYR A 242 -3.67 6.57 7.42
N GLN A 243 -4.40 5.47 7.64
CA GLN A 243 -5.74 5.27 7.09
C GLN A 243 -6.71 6.40 7.49
N PRO A 244 -7.79 6.67 6.76
CA PRO A 244 -8.58 7.89 6.95
C PRO A 244 -9.06 8.20 8.39
N ILE A 245 -9.43 7.20 9.20
CA ILE A 245 -9.76 7.39 10.64
C ILE A 245 -8.60 7.99 11.49
N GLU A 246 -7.34 7.84 11.08
CA GLU A 246 -6.18 8.44 11.79
C GLU A 246 -6.24 9.97 11.83
N ARG A 247 -7.00 10.62 10.94
CA ARG A 247 -7.23 12.06 10.98
C ARG A 247 -7.92 12.52 12.27
N GLN A 248 -8.71 11.65 12.88
CA GLN A 248 -9.46 11.94 14.10
C GLN A 248 -8.76 11.39 15.35
N HIS A 249 -8.20 10.19 15.26
CA HIS A 249 -7.62 9.52 16.43
C HIS A 249 -6.20 9.96 16.78
N GLU A 250 -5.39 10.35 15.79
CA GLU A 250 -4.01 10.81 15.97
C GLU A 250 -3.09 9.87 16.78
N ILE A 251 -3.41 8.58 16.81
CA ILE A 251 -2.67 7.60 17.61
C ILE A 251 -1.30 7.33 17.00
N THR A 252 -1.20 7.28 15.67
CA THR A 252 0.10 7.17 15.00
C THR A 252 1.00 8.34 15.36
N ARG A 253 0.46 9.57 15.34
CA ARG A 253 1.21 10.77 15.74
C ARG A 253 1.73 10.66 17.18
N ARG A 254 0.88 10.25 18.14
CA ARG A 254 1.27 10.03 19.54
C ARG A 254 2.31 8.91 19.69
N ILE A 255 2.21 7.83 18.91
CA ILE A 255 3.24 6.78 18.86
C ILE A 255 4.58 7.36 18.38
N LEU A 256 4.58 8.20 17.34
CA LEU A 256 5.79 8.84 16.84
C LEU A 256 6.43 9.79 17.86
N GLN A 257 5.63 10.52 18.63
CA GLN A 257 6.13 11.35 19.73
C GLN A 257 6.86 10.49 20.77
N VAL A 258 6.24 9.38 21.22
CA VAL A 258 6.90 8.44 22.14
C VAL A 258 8.20 7.89 21.54
N LEU A 259 8.21 7.49 20.27
CA LEU A 259 9.43 6.99 19.63
C LEU A 259 10.51 8.08 19.52
N SER A 260 10.13 9.31 19.24
CA SER A 260 11.03 10.48 19.21
C SER A 260 11.66 10.75 20.58
N ASP A 261 10.85 10.75 21.65
CA ASP A 261 11.31 11.02 23.03
C ASP A 261 12.34 10.00 23.50
N PHE A 262 12.11 8.73 23.17
CA PHE A 262 13.01 7.61 23.46
C PHE A 262 14.17 7.50 22.47
N GLY A 263 14.22 8.30 21.40
CA GLY A 263 15.26 8.20 20.36
C GLY A 263 15.25 6.84 19.66
N HIS A 264 14.06 6.26 19.45
CA HIS A 264 13.87 4.90 18.97
C HIS A 264 13.59 4.86 17.45
N PRO A 265 14.24 3.96 16.68
CA PRO A 265 14.06 3.92 15.23
C PRO A 265 12.70 3.37 14.78
N VAL A 266 12.16 3.96 13.70
CA VAL A 266 10.89 3.61 13.06
C VAL A 266 10.99 3.59 11.54
N ALA A 267 10.44 2.54 10.93
CA ALA A 267 10.24 2.46 9.48
C ALA A 267 8.74 2.38 9.19
N ILE A 268 8.24 3.29 8.36
CA ILE A 268 6.80 3.42 8.08
C ILE A 268 6.54 2.98 6.64
N VAL A 269 5.50 2.17 6.43
CA VAL A 269 4.91 1.90 5.12
C VAL A 269 3.49 2.47 5.09
N THR A 270 3.15 3.26 4.07
CA THR A 270 1.78 3.79 3.92
C THR A 270 1.39 4.05 2.47
N LYS A 271 0.08 4.08 2.22
CA LYS A 271 -0.55 4.57 0.98
C LYS A 271 -1.16 5.96 1.12
N SER A 272 -1.06 6.57 2.29
CA SER A 272 -1.76 7.81 2.63
C SER A 272 -0.85 9.02 2.54
N ALA A 273 -1.39 10.13 2.02
CA ALA A 273 -0.71 11.42 2.05
C ALA A 273 -0.69 12.05 3.45
N LEU A 274 -1.45 11.49 4.41
CA LEU A 274 -1.55 12.03 5.78
C LEU A 274 -0.23 11.96 6.55
N VAL A 275 0.70 11.07 6.18
CA VAL A 275 2.05 11.03 6.76
C VAL A 275 2.79 12.36 6.66
N ALA A 276 2.46 13.20 5.67
CA ALA A 276 3.05 14.52 5.53
C ALA A 276 2.64 15.50 6.67
N ARG A 277 1.58 15.19 7.44
CA ARG A 277 1.20 15.92 8.66
C ARG A 277 2.31 15.82 9.71
N ASP A 278 2.95 14.66 9.81
CA ASP A 278 3.86 14.32 10.90
C ASP A 278 5.34 14.54 10.51
N ILE A 279 5.59 15.34 9.46
CA ILE A 279 6.94 15.77 9.05
C ILE A 279 7.66 16.51 10.19
N ASP A 280 6.93 17.27 10.99
CA ASP A 280 7.47 18.01 12.14
C ASP A 280 8.11 17.09 13.20
N ILE A 281 7.69 15.82 13.27
CA ILE A 281 8.28 14.79 14.14
C ILE A 281 9.31 13.97 13.36
N LEU A 282 8.95 13.56 12.13
CA LEU A 282 9.74 12.62 11.34
C LEU A 282 11.04 13.22 10.82
N ALA A 283 11.09 14.51 10.45
CA ALA A 283 12.31 15.15 9.95
C ALA A 283 13.41 15.22 11.03
N PRO A 284 13.15 15.72 12.26
CA PRO A 284 14.15 15.65 13.35
C PRO A 284 14.58 14.22 13.71
N MET A 285 13.69 13.24 13.60
CA MET A 285 14.06 11.83 13.76
C MET A 285 14.96 11.34 12.62
N ALA A 286 14.67 11.72 11.37
CA ALA A 286 15.43 11.35 10.19
C ALA A 286 16.86 11.92 10.20
N GLU A 287 17.05 13.15 10.69
CA GLU A 287 18.38 13.76 10.89
C GLU A 287 19.29 12.90 11.79
N LYS A 288 18.69 12.23 12.78
CA LYS A 288 19.37 11.29 13.69
C LYS A 288 19.44 9.86 13.15
N GLY A 289 19.01 9.64 11.90
CA GLY A 289 18.93 8.32 11.28
C GLY A 289 17.91 7.39 11.95
N LEU A 290 16.87 7.93 12.60
CA LEU A 290 15.85 7.16 13.32
C LEU A 290 14.60 6.88 12.48
N ALA A 291 14.29 7.69 11.47
CA ALA A 291 13.06 7.54 10.69
C ALA A 291 13.33 7.33 9.20
N LYS A 292 12.53 6.46 8.58
CA LYS A 292 12.35 6.42 7.12
C LYS A 292 10.93 6.05 6.74
N VAL A 293 10.48 6.50 5.58
CA VAL A 293 9.11 6.28 5.11
C VAL A 293 9.11 5.66 3.71
N ALA A 294 8.31 4.62 3.52
CA ALA A 294 8.06 3.98 2.25
C ALA A 294 6.62 4.24 1.82
N ILE A 295 6.44 4.81 0.62
CA ILE A 295 5.12 5.06 0.05
C ILE A 295 4.80 3.97 -0.97
N SER A 296 3.69 3.26 -0.78
CA SER A 296 3.23 2.25 -1.74
C SER A 296 2.57 2.90 -2.96
N VAL A 297 3.19 2.77 -4.13
CA VAL A 297 2.65 3.21 -5.42
C VAL A 297 2.40 1.98 -6.27
N THR A 298 1.15 1.54 -6.32
CA THR A 298 0.77 0.28 -6.97
C THR A 298 0.53 0.44 -8.48
N THR A 299 0.06 1.60 -8.91
CA THR A 299 -0.17 1.97 -10.31
C THR A 299 -0.13 3.49 -10.43
N LEU A 300 0.18 4.02 -11.62
CA LEU A 300 0.03 5.43 -11.96
C LEU A 300 -1.33 5.72 -12.59
N ASP A 301 -2.11 4.70 -12.97
CA ASP A 301 -3.47 4.84 -13.50
C ASP A 301 -4.47 5.15 -12.37
N PRO A 302 -5.10 6.34 -12.36
CA PRO A 302 -6.10 6.70 -11.36
C PRO A 302 -7.34 5.82 -11.37
N HIS A 303 -7.71 5.25 -12.53
CA HIS A 303 -8.87 4.38 -12.65
C HIS A 303 -8.60 3.04 -11.96
N LEU A 304 -7.53 2.35 -12.34
CA LEU A 304 -7.11 1.11 -11.69
C LEU A 304 -6.86 1.31 -10.18
N ALA A 305 -6.25 2.42 -9.76
CA ALA A 305 -6.06 2.75 -8.35
C ALA A 305 -7.38 2.86 -7.59
N ARG A 306 -8.39 3.53 -8.16
CA ARG A 306 -9.72 3.68 -7.52
C ARG A 306 -10.45 2.35 -7.38
N LEU A 307 -10.31 1.45 -8.36
CA LEU A 307 -10.93 0.13 -8.30
C LEU A 307 -10.25 -0.78 -7.26
N MET A 308 -8.92 -0.77 -7.18
CA MET A 308 -8.20 -1.64 -6.25
C MET A 308 -8.16 -1.10 -4.83
N GLU A 309 -8.11 0.22 -4.66
CA GLU A 309 -7.75 0.92 -3.41
C GLU A 309 -8.63 2.17 -3.21
N PRO A 310 -9.96 2.01 -3.11
CA PRO A 310 -10.94 3.09 -3.31
C PRO A 310 -10.80 4.28 -2.35
N ARG A 311 -10.22 4.07 -1.17
CA ARG A 311 -10.05 5.11 -0.14
C ARG A 311 -8.59 5.44 0.17
N ALA A 312 -7.64 4.84 -0.54
CA ALA A 312 -6.24 5.24 -0.46
C ALA A 312 -6.02 6.57 -1.21
N ALA A 313 -4.89 7.23 -0.97
CA ALA A 313 -4.56 8.45 -1.70
C ALA A 313 -4.40 8.13 -3.20
N ALA A 314 -4.82 9.05 -4.08
CA ALA A 314 -4.63 8.88 -5.52
C ALA A 314 -3.12 8.84 -5.89
N PRO A 315 -2.72 8.17 -6.99
CA PRO A 315 -1.31 7.99 -7.35
C PRO A 315 -0.49 9.29 -7.38
N HIS A 316 -1.01 10.36 -7.99
CA HIS A 316 -0.34 11.66 -8.03
C HIS A 316 -0.12 12.27 -6.63
N ARG A 317 -1.05 12.06 -5.69
CA ARG A 317 -0.87 12.51 -4.29
C ARG A 317 0.19 11.71 -3.57
N ARG A 318 0.36 10.41 -3.88
CA ARG A 318 1.44 9.58 -3.33
C ARG A 318 2.80 10.07 -3.82
N LEU A 319 2.94 10.39 -5.11
CA LEU A 319 4.16 10.99 -5.65
C LEU A 319 4.47 12.36 -5.02
N ALA A 320 3.46 13.23 -4.88
CA ALA A 320 3.63 14.50 -4.18
C ALA A 320 4.02 14.32 -2.70
N THR A 321 3.54 13.25 -2.05
CA THR A 321 3.94 12.91 -0.67
C THR A 321 5.40 12.47 -0.62
N ILE A 322 5.86 11.66 -1.58
CA ILE A 322 7.30 11.29 -1.69
C ILE A 322 8.16 12.55 -1.80
N GLN A 323 7.76 13.50 -2.66
CA GLN A 323 8.46 14.77 -2.82
C GLN A 323 8.54 15.56 -1.52
N ARG A 324 7.42 15.77 -0.84
CA ARG A 324 7.39 16.53 0.42
C ARG A 324 8.24 15.89 1.53
N LEU A 325 8.23 14.56 1.63
CA LEU A 325 9.05 13.85 2.61
C LEU A 325 10.54 13.97 2.28
N SER A 326 10.91 13.82 1.00
CA SER A 326 12.29 13.94 0.53
C SER A 326 12.84 15.36 0.71
N GLU A 327 12.05 16.39 0.36
CA GLU A 327 12.40 17.81 0.58
C GLU A 327 12.59 18.15 2.06
N ALA A 328 11.86 17.48 2.96
CA ALA A 328 12.05 17.59 4.40
C ALA A 328 13.23 16.78 4.96
N GLY A 329 14.05 16.17 4.10
CA GLY A 329 15.22 15.38 4.50
C GLY A 329 14.92 13.98 5.04
N ILE A 330 13.67 13.50 4.91
CA ILE A 330 13.27 12.17 5.37
C ILE A 330 13.64 11.12 4.30
N PRO A 331 14.48 10.12 4.61
CA PRO A 331 14.77 9.04 3.68
C PRO A 331 13.47 8.37 3.22
N THR A 332 13.21 8.46 1.92
CA THR A 332 11.95 8.05 1.33
C THR A 332 12.15 6.94 0.32
N ALA A 333 11.35 5.88 0.45
CA ALA A 333 11.33 4.74 -0.44
C ALA A 333 10.00 4.68 -1.22
N VAL A 334 10.03 4.05 -2.39
CA VAL A 334 8.82 3.62 -3.10
C VAL A 334 8.64 2.11 -2.99
N LEU A 335 7.41 1.66 -2.74
CA LEU A 335 7.05 0.25 -2.85
C LEU A 335 6.09 0.05 -4.02
N SER A 336 6.56 -0.58 -5.08
CA SER A 336 5.70 -1.06 -6.17
C SER A 336 5.06 -2.38 -5.74
N ALA A 337 3.96 -2.29 -4.98
CA ALA A 337 3.37 -3.42 -4.30
C ALA A 337 1.83 -3.31 -4.19
N PRO A 338 1.08 -4.35 -4.61
CA PRO A 338 1.55 -5.55 -5.31
C PRO A 338 1.84 -5.29 -6.80
N LEU A 339 2.81 -6.03 -7.35
CA LEU A 339 2.87 -6.29 -8.78
C LEU A 339 1.89 -7.41 -9.13
N ILE A 340 0.94 -7.10 -10.01
CA ILE A 340 -0.12 -7.98 -10.49
C ILE A 340 0.15 -8.23 -11.99
N PRO A 341 0.47 -9.48 -12.37
CA PRO A 341 0.73 -9.86 -13.76
C PRO A 341 -0.38 -9.42 -14.72
N ALA A 342 -0.02 -8.88 -15.89
CA ALA A 342 -0.93 -8.42 -16.95
C ALA A 342 -1.93 -7.32 -16.55
N LEU A 343 -1.78 -6.75 -15.34
CA LEU A 343 -2.64 -5.67 -14.85
C LEU A 343 -1.86 -4.37 -14.62
N ASN A 344 -0.82 -4.38 -13.77
CA ASN A 344 0.01 -3.20 -13.49
C ASN A 344 1.52 -3.44 -13.64
N ASP A 345 1.96 -4.67 -13.92
CA ASP A 345 3.37 -5.03 -14.03
C ASP A 345 4.09 -4.32 -15.20
N SER A 346 3.35 -3.87 -16.20
CA SER A 346 3.87 -3.01 -17.28
C SER A 346 4.31 -1.62 -16.80
N GLU A 347 3.94 -1.21 -15.58
CA GLU A 347 4.22 0.12 -15.03
C GLU A 347 5.48 0.19 -14.16
N ILE A 348 6.16 -0.94 -13.89
CA ILE A 348 7.32 -1.01 -12.99
C ILE A 348 8.31 0.13 -13.24
N GLU A 349 8.78 0.27 -14.47
CA GLU A 349 9.79 1.27 -14.83
C GLU A 349 9.26 2.69 -14.66
N ARG A 350 8.00 2.94 -15.05
CA ARG A 350 7.38 4.27 -14.95
C ARG A 350 7.15 4.70 -13.50
N ILE A 351 6.73 3.77 -12.64
CA ILE A 351 6.59 4.01 -11.20
C ILE A 351 7.94 4.39 -10.60
N LEU A 352 9.01 3.65 -10.95
CA LEU A 352 10.35 3.92 -10.44
C LEU A 352 10.91 5.25 -10.96
N ASP A 353 10.75 5.54 -12.26
CA ASP A 353 11.17 6.81 -12.86
C ASP A 353 10.45 7.99 -12.16
N ALA A 354 9.13 7.90 -11.97
CA ALA A 354 8.34 8.94 -11.30
C ALA A 354 8.68 9.10 -9.81
N ALA A 355 8.89 7.99 -9.09
CA ALA A 355 9.29 8.02 -7.69
C ALA A 355 10.69 8.60 -7.51
N LYS A 356 11.65 8.25 -8.40
CA LYS A 356 12.99 8.83 -8.39
C LYS A 356 12.94 10.34 -8.65
N PHE A 357 12.13 10.77 -9.62
CA PHE A 357 11.90 12.19 -9.89
C PHE A 357 11.32 12.92 -8.67
N ALA A 358 10.40 12.29 -7.94
CA ALA A 358 9.87 12.80 -6.68
C ALA A 358 10.88 12.72 -5.51
N GLY A 359 12.10 12.24 -5.69
CA GLY A 359 13.13 12.23 -4.65
C GLY A 359 13.20 10.96 -3.80
N ALA A 360 12.58 9.86 -4.21
CA ALA A 360 12.82 8.56 -3.57
C ALA A 360 14.28 8.10 -3.76
N THR A 361 14.86 7.51 -2.72
CA THR A 361 16.24 6.98 -2.72
C THR A 361 16.30 5.45 -2.67
N GLU A 362 15.28 4.82 -2.08
CA GLU A 362 15.12 3.37 -2.02
C GLU A 362 13.87 2.92 -2.80
N ALA A 363 13.87 1.69 -3.27
CA ALA A 363 12.73 1.07 -3.92
C ALA A 363 12.64 -0.41 -3.59
N GLY A 364 11.42 -0.91 -3.39
CA GLY A 364 11.12 -2.33 -3.29
C GLY A 364 9.89 -2.72 -4.11
N TYR A 365 9.73 -4.02 -4.33
CA TYR A 365 8.50 -4.58 -4.88
C TYR A 365 8.10 -5.84 -4.12
N VAL A 366 6.81 -6.17 -4.21
CA VAL A 366 6.25 -7.44 -3.75
C VAL A 366 5.25 -7.88 -4.80
N THR A 367 5.26 -9.15 -5.18
CA THR A 367 4.25 -9.71 -6.10
C THR A 367 2.92 -9.94 -5.38
N LEU A 368 1.82 -10.03 -6.11
CA LEU A 368 0.51 -10.28 -5.55
C LEU A 368 0.50 -11.54 -4.65
N ARG A 369 -0.08 -11.38 -3.46
CA ARG A 369 -0.22 -12.45 -2.45
C ARG A 369 -1.69 -12.72 -2.25
N LEU A 370 -2.10 -13.98 -2.41
CA LEU A 370 -3.49 -14.42 -2.29
C LEU A 370 -3.67 -15.48 -1.18
N PRO A 371 -3.29 -15.19 0.08
CA PRO A 371 -3.53 -16.14 1.16
C PRO A 371 -5.02 -16.27 1.45
N LEU A 372 -5.49 -17.49 1.67
CA LEU A 372 -6.81 -17.76 2.27
C LEU A 372 -7.95 -17.09 1.46
N GLU A 373 -8.86 -16.37 2.13
CA GLU A 373 -10.06 -15.73 1.55
C GLU A 373 -9.72 -14.70 0.45
N ILE A 374 -8.48 -14.19 0.43
CA ILE A 374 -8.05 -13.20 -0.56
C ILE A 374 -8.08 -13.76 -1.98
N ALA A 375 -7.82 -15.06 -2.17
CA ALA A 375 -7.84 -15.67 -3.48
C ALA A 375 -9.22 -15.51 -4.14
N ASP A 376 -10.29 -15.74 -3.40
CA ASP A 376 -11.65 -15.69 -3.94
C ASP A 376 -12.16 -14.26 -4.06
N LEU A 377 -11.90 -13.41 -3.05
CA LEU A 377 -12.20 -11.97 -3.14
C LEU A 377 -11.53 -11.30 -4.34
N PHE A 378 -10.27 -11.67 -4.65
CA PHE A 378 -9.56 -11.10 -5.78
C PHE A 378 -10.05 -11.64 -7.13
N LYS A 379 -10.41 -12.93 -7.22
CA LYS A 379 -11.04 -13.51 -8.42
C LYS A 379 -12.39 -12.84 -8.71
N GLU A 380 -13.22 -12.67 -7.68
CA GLU A 380 -14.50 -11.97 -7.77
C GLU A 380 -14.29 -10.57 -8.36
N TRP A 381 -13.37 -9.80 -7.76
CA TRP A 381 -13.02 -8.47 -8.22
C TRP A 381 -12.48 -8.43 -9.66
N LEU A 382 -11.64 -9.40 -10.04
CA LEU A 382 -11.13 -9.51 -11.41
C LEU A 382 -12.24 -9.80 -12.41
N VAL A 383 -13.16 -10.71 -12.11
CA VAL A 383 -14.29 -11.04 -13.01
C VAL A 383 -15.21 -9.84 -13.17
N THR A 384 -15.49 -9.10 -12.10
CA THR A 384 -16.35 -7.92 -12.16
C THR A 384 -15.72 -6.76 -12.93
N HIS A 385 -14.43 -6.47 -12.72
CA HIS A 385 -13.80 -5.26 -13.27
C HIS A 385 -12.96 -5.49 -14.52
N PHE A 386 -12.45 -6.70 -14.72
CA PHE A 386 -11.56 -7.07 -15.84
C PHE A 386 -11.87 -8.48 -16.37
N PRO A 387 -13.11 -8.79 -16.78
CA PRO A 387 -13.53 -10.14 -17.16
C PRO A 387 -12.64 -10.75 -18.25
N ASP A 388 -12.27 -9.96 -19.26
CA ASP A 388 -11.43 -10.40 -20.38
C ASP A 388 -9.99 -10.74 -19.97
N LYS A 389 -9.52 -10.22 -18.82
CA LYS A 389 -8.17 -10.48 -18.30
C LYS A 389 -8.16 -11.50 -17.17
N ALA A 390 -9.29 -11.73 -16.50
CA ALA A 390 -9.36 -12.51 -15.26
C ALA A 390 -8.67 -13.88 -15.36
N ARG A 391 -8.98 -14.64 -16.42
CA ARG A 391 -8.37 -15.96 -16.68
C ARG A 391 -6.86 -15.87 -16.88
N HIS A 392 -6.41 -14.89 -17.66
CA HIS A 392 -5.00 -14.71 -17.98
C HIS A 392 -4.18 -14.28 -16.76
N VAL A 393 -4.68 -13.31 -15.98
CA VAL A 393 -4.04 -12.84 -14.74
C VAL A 393 -3.89 -14.01 -13.76
N MET A 394 -4.96 -14.77 -13.52
CA MET A 394 -4.92 -15.91 -12.59
C MET A 394 -4.03 -17.05 -13.08
N ALA A 395 -3.94 -17.29 -14.40
CA ALA A 395 -3.01 -18.26 -14.95
C ALA A 395 -1.54 -17.88 -14.67
N LEU A 396 -1.17 -16.61 -14.86
CA LEU A 396 0.17 -16.11 -14.54
C LEU A 396 0.48 -16.14 -13.03
N VAL A 397 -0.50 -15.80 -12.19
CA VAL A 397 -0.35 -15.91 -10.73
C VAL A 397 -0.06 -17.36 -10.32
N ARG A 398 -0.77 -18.33 -10.92
CA ARG A 398 -0.53 -19.76 -10.67
C ARG A 398 0.81 -20.22 -11.19
N GLU A 399 1.23 -19.78 -12.36
CA GLU A 399 2.57 -20.07 -12.89
C GLU A 399 3.65 -19.61 -11.91
N MET A 400 3.51 -18.40 -11.36
CA MET A 400 4.42 -17.84 -10.36
C MET A 400 4.40 -18.57 -9.01
N HIS A 401 3.38 -19.40 -8.74
CA HIS A 401 3.17 -20.10 -7.47
C HIS A 401 3.04 -21.63 -7.64
N GLY A 402 3.66 -22.20 -8.68
CA GLY A 402 3.74 -23.66 -8.85
C GLY A 402 2.38 -24.33 -9.09
N GLY A 403 1.47 -23.66 -9.78
CA GLY A 403 0.12 -24.13 -10.10
C GLY A 403 -0.95 -23.77 -9.07
N LYS A 404 -0.59 -23.21 -7.91
CA LYS A 404 -1.51 -22.79 -6.84
C LYS A 404 -1.86 -21.32 -6.97
N ASP A 405 -3.00 -20.89 -6.42
CA ASP A 405 -3.30 -19.45 -6.34
C ASP A 405 -2.29 -18.71 -5.43
N TYR A 406 -1.73 -19.39 -4.42
CA TYR A 406 -0.72 -18.85 -3.53
C TYR A 406 0.20 -19.92 -2.91
N ASP A 407 1.50 -19.62 -2.86
CA ASP A 407 2.50 -20.40 -2.12
C ASP A 407 2.97 -19.60 -0.91
N SER A 408 2.75 -20.12 0.30
CA SER A 408 3.11 -19.47 1.56
C SER A 408 4.57 -19.67 1.99
N THR A 409 5.36 -20.42 1.22
CA THR A 409 6.77 -20.72 1.52
C THR A 409 7.60 -19.43 1.62
N PHE A 410 8.40 -19.30 2.68
CA PHE A 410 9.34 -18.19 2.84
C PHE A 410 10.29 -18.11 1.64
N GLY A 411 10.70 -16.90 1.29
CA GLY A 411 11.50 -16.59 0.10
C GLY A 411 10.69 -16.55 -1.20
N LYS A 412 9.62 -17.35 -1.32
CA LYS A 412 8.79 -17.43 -2.52
C LYS A 412 7.55 -16.55 -2.46
N ARG A 413 6.86 -16.53 -1.31
CA ARG A 413 5.53 -15.93 -1.15
C ARG A 413 5.38 -14.44 -1.48
N GLY A 414 6.47 -13.70 -1.63
CA GLY A 414 6.45 -12.27 -1.99
C GLY A 414 7.18 -11.93 -3.29
N ARG A 415 7.79 -12.92 -3.95
CA ARG A 415 8.55 -12.76 -5.19
C ARG A 415 8.00 -13.62 -6.34
N GLY A 416 7.35 -14.73 -6.01
CA GLY A 416 7.02 -15.79 -6.96
C GLY A 416 8.25 -16.64 -7.32
N ASP A 417 8.01 -17.64 -8.15
CA ASP A 417 8.99 -18.55 -8.73
C ASP A 417 8.76 -18.65 -10.26
N GLY A 418 9.72 -19.20 -10.99
CA GLY A 418 9.60 -19.42 -12.44
C GLY A 418 9.91 -18.21 -13.34
N PRO A 419 9.79 -18.38 -14.67
CA PRO A 419 10.28 -17.42 -15.66
C PRO A 419 9.63 -16.04 -15.59
N TYR A 420 8.32 -16.01 -15.32
CA TYR A 420 7.58 -14.75 -15.23
C TYR A 420 8.01 -13.94 -14.00
N ALA A 421 8.05 -14.57 -12.82
CA ALA A 421 8.53 -13.94 -11.58
C ALA A 421 9.98 -13.43 -11.72
N TRP A 422 10.85 -14.24 -12.33
CA TRP A 422 12.22 -13.85 -12.63
C TRP A 422 12.27 -12.61 -13.53
N THR A 423 11.44 -12.56 -14.58
CA THR A 423 11.38 -11.41 -15.49
C THR A 423 10.94 -10.14 -14.78
N LEU A 424 9.92 -10.20 -13.92
CA LEU A 424 9.49 -9.06 -13.09
C LEU A 424 10.63 -8.56 -12.20
N GLY A 425 11.31 -9.48 -11.50
CA GLY A 425 12.44 -9.16 -10.63
C GLY A 425 13.58 -8.50 -11.40
N ARG A 426 13.95 -9.04 -12.57
CA ARG A 426 15.01 -8.48 -13.41
C ARG A 426 14.68 -7.11 -13.96
N ARG A 427 13.44 -6.90 -14.43
CA ARG A 427 12.97 -5.58 -14.87
C ARG A 427 13.10 -4.55 -13.76
N PHE A 428 12.63 -4.90 -12.57
CA PHE A 428 12.75 -4.05 -11.39
C PHE A 428 14.21 -3.74 -11.04
N GLU A 429 15.07 -4.76 -10.95
CA GLU A 429 16.48 -4.60 -10.60
C GLU A 429 17.24 -3.71 -11.58
N ILE A 430 17.04 -3.92 -12.89
CA ILE A 430 17.67 -3.14 -13.95
C ILE A 430 17.23 -1.68 -13.87
N ALA A 431 15.92 -1.44 -13.72
CA ALA A 431 15.37 -0.09 -13.62
C ALA A 431 15.85 0.63 -12.35
N ALA A 432 15.81 -0.03 -11.20
CA ALA A 432 16.29 0.51 -9.93
C ALA A 432 17.79 0.87 -10.01
N LYS A 433 18.62 -0.03 -10.56
CA LYS A 433 20.05 0.22 -10.77
C LYS A 433 20.30 1.40 -11.71
N ARG A 434 19.59 1.46 -12.85
CA ARG A 434 19.69 2.57 -13.81
C ARG A 434 19.39 3.93 -13.17
N LEU A 435 18.41 3.96 -12.26
CA LEU A 435 17.98 5.17 -11.56
C LEU A 435 18.80 5.52 -10.32
N GLY A 436 19.78 4.68 -9.95
CA GLY A 436 20.54 4.82 -8.71
C GLY A 436 19.68 4.68 -7.45
N LEU A 437 18.52 4.01 -7.55
CA LEU A 437 17.71 3.61 -6.40
C LEU A 437 18.42 2.47 -5.68
N ASN A 438 18.34 2.42 -4.35
CA ASN A 438 19.02 1.44 -3.50
C ASN A 438 20.56 1.49 -3.54
N ALA A 439 21.17 2.53 -4.10
CA ALA A 439 22.62 2.68 -4.16
C ALA A 439 23.27 2.78 -2.75
N ARG A 440 22.53 3.30 -1.77
CA ARG A 440 22.90 3.31 -0.35
C ARG A 440 21.78 2.69 0.45
N SER A 441 22.12 1.78 1.37
CA SER A 441 21.16 1.23 2.32
C SER A 441 20.98 2.18 3.50
N HIS A 442 19.77 2.69 3.70
CA HIS A 442 19.44 3.47 4.89
C HIS A 442 19.10 2.53 6.04
N LYS A 443 20.14 2.09 6.77
CA LYS A 443 20.00 1.40 8.05
C LYS A 443 19.72 2.42 9.14
N LEU A 444 18.64 2.21 9.89
CA LEU A 444 18.27 3.10 10.98
C LEU A 444 19.16 2.85 12.21
N SER A 445 19.51 3.93 12.91
CA SER A 445 20.37 3.92 14.09
C SER A 445 19.59 3.51 15.34
N THR A 446 20.25 2.80 16.24
CA THR A 446 19.77 2.57 17.61
C THR A 446 20.58 3.36 18.64
N ALA A 447 21.57 4.15 18.19
CA ALA A 447 22.54 4.81 19.06
C ALA A 447 21.95 5.95 19.89
N HIS A 448 20.82 6.51 19.46
CA HIS A 448 20.13 7.60 20.17
C HIS A 448 19.12 7.11 21.20
N PHE A 449 18.97 5.79 21.36
CA PHE A 449 17.98 5.25 22.28
C PHE A 449 18.32 5.63 23.72
N ARG A 450 17.36 6.25 24.39
CA ARG A 450 17.44 6.63 25.81
C ARG A 450 16.11 6.36 26.48
N ARG A 451 16.14 6.18 27.79
CA ARG A 451 14.94 6.05 28.62
C ARG A 451 14.73 7.38 29.33
N PRO A 452 13.74 8.20 28.93
CA PRO A 452 13.44 9.44 29.64
C PRO A 452 13.12 9.13 31.11
N VAL A 453 13.59 9.98 32.01
CA VAL A 453 13.24 9.91 33.43
C VAL A 453 11.73 10.09 33.55
N GLN A 454 11.04 9.10 34.13
CA GLN A 454 9.59 9.16 34.26
C GLN A 454 9.20 10.28 35.25
N ALA A 455 8.04 10.93 35.04
CA ALA A 455 7.52 11.91 35.99
C ALA A 455 7.42 11.27 37.39
N GLY A 456 8.19 11.79 38.35
CA GLY A 456 8.28 11.27 39.73
C GLY A 456 9.54 10.45 40.04
N GLN A 457 10.41 10.17 39.08
CA GLN A 457 11.73 9.60 39.34
C GLN A 457 12.74 10.73 39.64
N GLN A 458 13.47 10.59 40.76
CA GLN A 458 14.54 11.50 41.13
C GLN A 458 15.68 11.39 40.12
N LEU A 459 16.17 12.54 39.63
CA LEU A 459 17.34 12.60 38.75
C LEU A 459 18.53 11.94 39.46
N SER A 460 19.20 11.01 38.77
CA SER A 460 20.49 10.48 39.19
C SER A 460 21.48 11.64 39.33
N LEU A 461 22.15 11.76 40.48
CA LEU A 461 23.11 12.83 40.75
C LEU A 461 24.39 12.73 39.87
N PHE A 462 24.49 11.68 39.05
CA PHE A 462 25.72 11.29 38.35
C PHE A 462 25.56 11.07 36.83
N ASP A 463 24.41 11.46 36.24
CA ASP A 463 24.17 11.38 34.79
C ASP A 463 24.51 12.69 34.05
#